data_AF-A0ABD2PQN8-F1
#
_entry.id   AF-A0ABD2PQN8-F1
#
_cell.length_a   1.000
_cell.length_b   1.000
_cell.length_c   1.000
_cell.angle_alpha   90.00
_cell.angle_beta   90.00
_cell.angle_gamma   90.00
#
_symmetry.space_group_name_H-M   'P 1'
#
loop_
_entity.id
_entity.type
_entity.pdbx_description
1 polymer ?
#
loop_
_entity_poly.entity_id
_entity_poly.type
_entity_poly.pdbx_seq_one_letter_code
_entity_poly.pdbx_strand_id
1 'polypeptide(L)'
;MPNPNPELIITEIEECVAWMQTCIDLGRLIRTQCDLPLKAPLLEAVCIHPDAHVHQCIRSMESYVVEELNVRKLVVTSDKDQYGVQLKGVLNHKVLGKRLQKHYKPVVDAIQSISNAELEQFTREGKIVIAGQELSGDDLTVVYTTSSSAAEAASGKDQKKALNLYEAASDRGMLLLLNTSKCDDLEEERLARELINRIQRTRRKANLVPEQPIAIAIKTDSSEVKSATEKLSDLIQLTVKQPICVCTCQEDPLQVTEKCVTDSIGGQVIVEETSITPYELQVIIYHRKGATSSSLDMHSRVPTFDEGHGHAAPHLVPLWDFEEAVSKKACAHVKVVHQGRKPVLVLLENPKNNRLITDVNDLLREVRALFGWQQCAGLQLFEQNGSAPLDNLNQPNVFALNGSTLNAK
;
A
#
# COMPACT_ATOMS: atom_id res chain seq x y z
N MET A 1 13.40 -12.51 31.24
CA MET A 1 13.58 -11.63 30.08
C MET A 1 14.71 -12.18 29.22
N PRO A 2 14.66 -12.05 27.90
CA PRO A 2 15.83 -12.32 27.06
C PRO A 2 16.97 -11.34 27.42
N ASN A 3 18.22 -11.80 27.35
CA ASN A 3 19.41 -10.97 27.59
C ASN A 3 19.91 -10.34 26.28
N PRO A 4 20.23 -9.03 26.25
CA PRO A 4 20.73 -8.38 25.05
C PRO A 4 22.14 -8.89 24.70
N ASN A 5 22.41 -9.10 23.41
CA ASN A 5 23.75 -9.37 22.91
C ASN A 5 24.34 -8.08 22.31
N PRO A 6 25.31 -7.43 22.96
CA PRO A 6 25.88 -6.17 22.48
C PRO A 6 26.64 -6.31 21.15
N GLU A 7 27.09 -7.50 20.79
CA GLU A 7 27.80 -7.74 19.51
C GLU A 7 26.90 -7.61 18.27
N LEU A 8 25.57 -7.68 18.47
CA LEU A 8 24.59 -7.50 17.40
C LEU A 8 24.06 -6.07 17.30
N ILE A 9 24.51 -5.17 18.19
CA ILE A 9 24.11 -3.76 18.17
C ILE A 9 25.04 -3.03 17.20
N ILE A 10 24.48 -2.56 16.08
CA ILE A 10 25.21 -1.83 15.05
C ILE A 10 24.65 -0.41 15.01
N THR A 11 25.33 0.50 15.71
CA THR A 11 24.89 1.90 15.87
C THR A 11 24.81 2.65 14.55
N GLU A 12 25.69 2.33 13.60
CA GLU A 12 25.67 2.93 12.25
C GLU A 12 24.34 2.66 11.52
N ILE A 13 23.78 1.46 11.67
CA ILE A 13 22.48 1.12 11.07
C ILE A 13 21.35 1.86 11.80
N GLU A 14 21.41 1.94 13.12
CA GLU A 14 20.42 2.68 13.92
C GLU A 14 20.37 4.16 13.50
N GLU A 15 21.53 4.78 13.27
CA GLU A 15 21.64 6.15 12.77
C GLU A 15 21.08 6.29 11.35
N CYS A 16 21.45 5.39 10.43
CA CYS A 16 20.91 5.46 9.07
C CYS A 16 19.38 5.24 9.03
N VAL A 17 18.85 4.35 9.86
CA VAL A 17 17.39 4.15 10.00
C VAL A 17 16.73 5.39 10.58
N ALA A 18 17.33 6.04 11.57
CA ALA A 18 16.79 7.29 12.13
C ALA A 18 16.71 8.40 11.07
N TRP A 19 17.76 8.57 10.26
CA TRP A 19 17.75 9.55 9.17
C TRP A 19 16.72 9.23 8.08
N MET A 20 16.60 7.96 7.70
CA MET A 20 15.56 7.49 6.78
C MET A 20 14.16 7.83 7.31
N GLN A 21 13.89 7.55 8.58
CA GLN A 21 12.60 7.86 9.22
C GLN A 21 12.32 9.37 9.22
N THR A 22 13.31 10.20 9.59
CA THR A 22 13.17 11.66 9.52
C THR A 22 12.83 12.13 8.10
N CYS A 23 13.49 11.57 7.08
CA CYS A 23 13.19 11.88 5.68
C CYS A 23 11.73 11.50 5.31
N ILE A 24 11.26 10.33 5.71
CA ILE A 24 9.89 9.87 5.43
C ILE A 24 8.86 10.74 6.16
N ASP A 25 9.11 11.08 7.42
CA ASP A 25 8.21 11.90 8.22
C ASP A 25 8.06 13.31 7.66
N LEU A 26 9.18 13.91 7.21
CA LEU A 26 9.17 15.20 6.52
C LEU A 26 8.34 15.13 5.22
N GLY A 27 8.49 14.06 4.42
CA GLY A 27 7.71 13.90 3.20
C GLY A 27 6.22 13.75 3.47
N ARG A 28 5.85 12.96 4.49
CA ARG A 28 4.45 12.80 4.95
C ARG A 28 3.86 14.11 5.46
N LEU A 29 4.66 14.91 6.17
CA LEU A 29 4.26 16.24 6.63
C LEU A 29 3.93 17.15 5.46
N ILE A 30 4.83 17.26 4.46
CA ILE A 30 4.59 18.07 3.26
C ILE A 30 3.32 17.63 2.55
N ARG A 31 3.14 16.32 2.33
CA ARG A 31 1.93 15.79 1.69
C ARG A 31 0.65 16.16 2.45
N THR A 32 0.69 16.12 3.78
CA THR A 32 -0.46 16.50 4.62
C THR A 32 -0.77 18.00 4.49
N GLN A 33 0.25 18.86 4.46
CA GLN A 33 0.08 20.30 4.28
C GLN A 33 -0.47 20.66 2.90
N CYS A 34 -0.12 19.89 1.87
CA CYS A 34 -0.56 20.10 0.50
C CYS A 34 -1.81 19.29 0.10
N ASP A 35 -2.42 18.55 1.04
CA ASP A 35 -3.54 17.64 0.79
C ASP A 35 -3.29 16.61 -0.34
N LEU A 36 -2.08 16.05 -0.38
CA LEU A 36 -1.65 15.08 -1.38
C LEU A 36 -1.80 13.64 -0.86
N PRO A 37 -2.66 12.80 -1.47
CA PRO A 37 -2.86 11.43 -1.01
C PRO A 37 -1.60 10.59 -1.22
N LEU A 38 -1.16 9.80 -0.24
CA LEU A 38 0.08 8.99 -0.31
C LEU A 38 0.18 8.08 -1.55
N LYS A 39 -0.97 7.63 -2.08
CA LYS A 39 -1.04 6.76 -3.26
C LYS A 39 -0.76 7.48 -4.58
N ALA A 40 -0.82 8.82 -4.61
CA ALA A 40 -0.46 9.57 -5.81
C ALA A 40 1.06 9.60 -5.96
N PRO A 41 1.61 9.10 -7.09
CA PRO A 41 3.03 9.17 -7.33
C PRO A 41 3.47 10.63 -7.52
N LEU A 42 4.65 10.99 -7.02
CA LEU A 42 5.26 12.30 -7.24
C LEU A 42 6.54 12.18 -8.05
N LEU A 43 6.95 13.27 -8.68
CA LEU A 43 8.08 13.24 -9.61
C LEU A 43 9.41 13.06 -8.89
N GLU A 44 9.65 13.85 -7.84
CA GLU A 44 10.95 13.91 -7.19
C GLU A 44 10.83 14.35 -5.74
N ALA A 45 11.69 13.78 -4.89
CA ALA A 45 12.04 14.33 -3.58
C ALA A 45 13.51 14.71 -3.57
N VAL A 46 13.86 15.82 -2.93
CA VAL A 46 15.23 16.31 -2.78
C VAL A 46 15.55 16.42 -1.30
N CYS A 47 16.44 15.55 -0.82
CA CYS A 47 16.97 15.58 0.53
C CYS A 47 18.25 16.41 0.57
N ILE A 48 18.24 17.47 1.35
CA ILE A 48 19.33 18.43 1.49
C ILE A 48 19.88 18.36 2.92
N HIS A 49 21.17 18.07 3.04
CA HIS A 49 21.87 18.05 4.32
C HIS A 49 23.34 18.45 4.12
N PRO A 50 23.99 19.18 5.05
CA PRO A 50 25.41 19.57 4.90
C PRO A 50 26.39 18.40 5.11
N ASP A 51 26.03 17.42 5.94
CA ASP A 51 26.89 16.27 6.25
C ASP A 51 26.80 15.16 5.18
N ALA A 52 27.97 14.77 4.65
CA ALA A 52 28.12 13.70 3.67
C ALA A 52 27.83 12.30 4.24
N HIS A 53 28.00 12.08 5.55
CA HIS A 53 27.66 10.80 6.18
C HIS A 53 26.15 10.55 6.10
N VAL A 54 25.34 11.58 6.38
CA VAL A 54 23.88 11.52 6.23
C VAL A 54 23.49 11.21 4.79
N HIS A 55 24.23 11.74 3.81
CA HIS A 55 23.96 11.41 2.40
C HIS A 55 24.16 9.92 2.12
N GLN A 56 25.22 9.33 2.67
CA GLN A 56 25.50 7.91 2.50
C GLN A 56 24.41 7.06 3.16
N CYS A 57 23.96 7.42 4.36
CA CYS A 57 22.84 6.76 5.04
C CYS A 57 21.57 6.80 4.19
N ILE A 58 21.16 7.98 3.72
CA ILE A 58 19.94 8.12 2.91
C ILE A 58 20.04 7.36 1.58
N ARG A 59 21.19 7.40 0.90
CA ARG A 59 21.41 6.61 -0.33
C ARG A 59 21.37 5.11 -0.06
N SER A 60 21.90 4.64 1.07
CA SER A 60 21.84 3.22 1.42
C SER A 60 20.42 2.71 1.67
N MET A 61 19.50 3.62 2.03
CA MET A 61 18.10 3.33 2.35
C MET A 61 17.13 3.90 1.29
N GLU A 62 17.64 4.27 0.11
CA GLU A 62 16.90 4.99 -0.93
C GLU A 62 15.61 4.27 -1.33
N SER A 63 15.65 2.94 -1.49
CA SER A 63 14.48 2.14 -1.87
C SER A 63 13.32 2.32 -0.90
N TYR A 64 13.59 2.32 0.41
CA TYR A 64 12.56 2.51 1.43
C TYR A 64 11.96 3.91 1.37
N VAL A 65 12.79 4.95 1.20
CA VAL A 65 12.31 6.33 1.09
C VAL A 65 11.45 6.53 -0.16
N VAL A 66 11.90 6.00 -1.29
CA VAL A 66 11.22 6.07 -2.59
C VAL A 66 9.86 5.37 -2.54
N GLU A 67 9.81 4.18 -1.95
CA GLU A 67 8.58 3.40 -1.78
C GLU A 67 7.59 4.07 -0.83
N GLU A 68 8.05 4.51 0.35
CA GLU A 68 7.20 5.11 1.38
C GLU A 68 6.64 6.48 0.97
N LEU A 69 7.44 7.30 0.27
CA LEU A 69 7.00 8.60 -0.23
C LEU A 69 6.31 8.51 -1.60
N ASN A 70 6.38 7.35 -2.27
CA ASN A 70 5.87 7.10 -3.61
C ASN A 70 6.34 8.19 -4.60
N VAL A 71 7.66 8.37 -4.67
CA VAL A 71 8.31 9.31 -5.60
C VAL A 71 9.02 8.54 -6.71
N ARG A 72 9.21 9.12 -7.89
CA ARG A 72 9.98 8.44 -8.96
C ARG A 72 11.48 8.52 -8.75
N LYS A 73 11.95 9.57 -8.08
CA LYS A 73 13.38 9.85 -7.90
C LYS A 73 13.64 10.52 -6.56
N LEU A 74 14.70 10.07 -5.87
CA LEU A 74 15.27 10.77 -4.73
C LEU A 74 16.59 11.42 -5.15
N VAL A 75 16.76 12.70 -4.86
CA VAL A 75 18.03 13.41 -5.03
C VAL A 75 18.57 13.74 -3.65
N VAL A 76 19.86 13.45 -3.43
CA VAL A 76 20.54 13.76 -2.17
C VAL A 76 21.68 14.73 -2.48
N THR A 77 21.62 15.92 -1.88
CA THR A 77 22.55 17.03 -2.15
C THR A 77 22.85 17.85 -0.89
N SER A 78 23.88 18.69 -0.94
CA SER A 78 24.16 19.73 0.04
C SER A 78 23.82 21.14 -0.47
N ASP A 79 23.49 21.26 -1.76
CA ASP A 79 23.28 22.54 -2.44
C ASP A 79 21.83 23.01 -2.25
N LYS A 80 21.64 24.02 -1.38
CA LYS A 80 20.36 24.68 -1.15
C LYS A 80 20.01 25.69 -2.25
N ASP A 81 21.03 26.32 -2.83
CA ASP A 81 20.88 27.45 -3.74
C ASP A 81 20.34 26.99 -5.11
N GLN A 82 20.74 25.79 -5.54
CA GLN A 82 20.22 25.15 -6.75
C GLN A 82 18.68 25.08 -6.79
N TYR A 83 18.05 24.96 -5.63
CA TYR A 83 16.59 24.80 -5.51
C TYR A 83 15.88 26.09 -5.05
N GLY A 84 16.58 27.22 -4.99
CA GLY A 84 15.99 28.52 -4.64
C GLY A 84 15.41 28.56 -3.22
N VAL A 85 16.00 27.78 -2.30
CA VAL A 85 15.54 27.70 -0.92
C VAL A 85 15.83 29.02 -0.21
N GLN A 86 14.79 29.66 0.30
CA GLN A 86 14.87 30.86 1.14
C GLN A 86 14.44 30.54 2.57
N LEU A 87 14.88 31.37 3.51
CA LEU A 87 14.54 31.25 4.92
C LEU A 87 13.54 32.33 5.27
N LYS A 88 12.50 31.96 6.02
CA LYS A 88 11.50 32.88 6.52
C LYS A 88 11.37 32.72 8.03
N GLY A 89 11.52 33.82 8.75
CA GLY A 89 11.22 33.89 10.17
C GLY A 89 9.70 33.96 10.40
N VAL A 90 9.16 33.01 11.17
CA VAL A 90 7.77 32.99 11.62
C VAL A 90 7.73 33.27 13.12
N LEU A 91 7.04 34.35 13.50
CA LEU A 91 6.96 34.80 14.88
C LEU A 91 5.80 34.16 15.64
N ASN A 92 6.04 33.84 16.91
CA ASN A 92 4.98 33.51 17.86
C ASN A 92 4.29 34.79 18.35
N HIS A 93 3.37 35.30 17.54
CA HIS A 93 2.67 36.56 17.80
C HIS A 93 1.97 36.60 19.18
N LYS A 94 1.49 35.46 19.68
CA LYS A 94 0.80 35.38 20.99
C LYS A 94 1.75 35.61 22.17
N VAL A 95 2.95 35.03 22.11
CA VAL A 95 3.97 35.16 23.17
C VAL A 95 4.62 36.52 23.08
N LEU A 96 5.07 36.91 21.88
CA LEU A 96 5.77 38.17 21.65
C LEU A 96 4.91 39.40 21.89
N GLY A 97 3.62 39.37 21.53
CA GLY A 97 2.70 40.48 21.77
C GLY A 97 2.54 40.79 23.27
N LYS A 98 2.49 39.74 24.12
CA LYS A 98 2.40 39.90 25.58
C LYS A 98 3.71 40.40 26.19
N ARG A 99 4.85 39.89 25.72
CA ARG A 99 6.18 40.19 26.26
C ARG A 99 6.69 41.57 25.84
N LEU A 100 6.60 41.90 24.55
CA LEU A 100 7.24 43.09 23.98
C LEU A 100 6.35 44.33 23.98
N GLN A 101 5.03 44.19 24.07
CA GLN A 101 4.05 45.28 24.09
C GLN A 101 4.35 46.38 23.05
N LYS A 102 4.91 47.52 23.47
CA LYS A 102 5.26 48.66 22.59
C LYS A 102 6.41 48.35 21.62
N HIS A 103 7.30 47.43 21.98
CA HIS A 103 8.44 47.01 21.15
C HIS A 103 8.07 45.90 20.13
N TYR A 104 6.82 45.43 20.13
CA TYR A 104 6.38 44.36 19.25
C TYR A 104 6.42 44.74 17.76
N LYS A 105 5.86 45.90 17.41
CA LYS A 105 5.74 46.32 16.00
C LYS A 105 7.11 46.48 15.30
N PRO A 106 8.11 47.14 15.91
CA PRO A 106 9.46 47.19 15.35
C PRO A 106 10.10 45.81 15.10
N VAL A 107 9.85 44.82 15.97
CA VAL A 107 10.38 43.46 15.81
C VAL A 107 9.71 42.74 14.64
N VAL A 108 8.39 42.90 14.47
CA VAL A 108 7.66 42.30 13.33
C VAL A 108 8.19 42.86 12.01
N ASP A 109 8.34 44.18 11.91
CA ASP A 109 8.81 44.84 10.69
C ASP A 109 10.26 44.42 10.36
N ALA A 110 11.13 44.32 11.36
CA ALA A 110 12.52 43.88 11.18
C ALA A 110 12.65 42.40 10.79
N ILE A 111 11.75 41.53 11.26
CA ILE A 111 11.71 40.12 10.86
C ILE A 111 11.25 39.96 9.40
N GLN A 112 10.38 40.84 8.90
CA GLN A 112 9.97 40.79 7.49
C GLN A 112 11.09 41.16 6.52
N SER A 113 12.08 41.94 6.96
CA SER A 113 13.23 42.37 6.17
C SER A 113 14.54 41.67 6.53
N ILE A 114 14.49 40.65 7.40
CA ILE A 114 15.69 39.92 7.85
C ILE A 114 16.33 39.15 6.68
N SER A 115 17.66 39.08 6.68
CA SER A 115 18.40 38.34 5.65
C SER A 115 18.43 36.83 5.93
N ASN A 116 18.60 36.02 4.87
CA ASN A 116 18.79 34.57 5.00
C ASN A 116 20.00 34.25 5.89
N ALA A 117 21.10 35.00 5.79
CA ALA A 117 22.32 34.79 6.57
C ALA A 117 22.08 34.93 8.09
N GLU A 118 21.27 35.92 8.49
CA GLU A 118 20.89 36.13 9.88
C GLU A 118 19.97 35.02 10.40
N LEU A 119 19.06 34.51 9.57
CA LEU A 119 18.21 33.36 9.93
C LEU A 119 19.02 32.06 10.03
N GLU A 120 20.04 31.86 9.18
CA GLU A 120 20.97 30.74 9.31
C GLU A 120 21.82 30.84 10.57
N GLN A 121 22.21 32.06 10.96
CA GLN A 121 22.89 32.30 12.22
C GLN A 121 21.98 31.97 13.41
N PHE A 122 20.73 32.44 13.40
CA PHE A 122 19.74 32.08 14.43
C PHE A 122 19.53 30.57 14.54
N THR A 123 19.50 29.85 13.41
CA THR A 123 19.36 28.38 13.40
C THR A 123 20.55 27.68 14.06
N ARG A 124 21.75 28.25 13.98
CA ARG A 124 22.97 27.71 14.62
C ARG A 124 23.13 28.13 16.08
N GLU A 125 22.82 29.38 16.42
CA GLU A 125 23.07 29.97 17.74
C GLU A 125 21.86 29.84 18.68
N GLY A 126 20.66 29.62 18.13
CA GLY A 126 19.38 29.51 18.85
C GLY A 126 18.83 30.83 19.39
N LYS A 127 19.55 31.94 19.17
CA LYS A 127 19.23 33.28 19.68
C LYS A 127 19.62 34.34 18.66
N ILE A 128 18.85 35.42 18.58
CA ILE A 128 19.15 36.57 17.72
C ILE A 128 18.63 37.86 18.35
N VAL A 129 19.36 38.97 18.18
CA VAL A 129 18.93 40.28 18.68
C VAL A 129 18.37 41.10 17.52
N ILE A 130 17.08 41.41 17.57
CA ILE A 130 16.38 42.18 16.53
C ILE A 130 15.67 43.36 17.16
N ALA A 131 15.89 44.56 16.61
CA ALA A 131 15.36 45.82 17.15
C ALA A 131 15.65 46.02 18.65
N GLY A 132 16.80 45.52 19.13
CA GLY A 132 17.23 45.59 20.53
C GLY A 132 16.54 44.60 21.48
N GLN A 133 15.85 43.58 20.96
CA GLN A 133 15.21 42.53 21.75
C GLN A 133 15.80 41.16 21.39
N GLU A 134 16.10 40.35 22.41
CA GLU A 134 16.57 38.97 22.21
C GLU A 134 15.37 38.06 21.90
N LEU A 135 15.43 37.42 20.73
CA LEU A 135 14.49 36.38 20.31
C LEU A 135 15.15 35.01 20.48
N SER A 136 14.37 34.06 20.96
CA SER A 136 14.75 32.67 21.16
C SER A 136 13.78 31.72 20.42
N GLY A 137 14.01 30.41 20.48
CA GLY A 137 13.19 29.41 19.79
C GLY A 137 11.68 29.46 20.10
N ASP A 138 11.28 29.91 21.29
CA ASP A 138 9.87 30.07 21.66
C ASP A 138 9.20 31.28 20.97
N ASP A 139 10.03 32.24 20.56
CA ASP A 139 9.62 33.52 19.98
C ASP A 139 9.61 33.48 18.45
N LEU A 140 10.61 32.82 17.85
CA LEU A 140 10.88 32.81 16.42
C LEU A 140 11.18 31.39 15.95
N THR A 141 10.47 30.96 14.90
CA THR A 141 10.72 29.69 14.20
C THR A 141 11.16 29.99 12.78
N VAL A 142 12.20 29.32 12.30
CA VAL A 142 12.66 29.45 10.92
C VAL A 142 11.98 28.38 10.07
N VAL A 143 11.36 28.82 8.98
CA VAL A 143 10.72 27.95 8.00
C VAL A 143 11.45 28.13 6.67
N TYR A 144 11.70 27.03 5.98
CA TYR A 144 12.26 27.03 4.64
C TYR A 144 11.13 27.25 3.64
N THR A 145 11.31 28.17 2.71
CA THR A 145 10.35 28.40 1.62
C THR A 145 11.10 28.47 0.31
N THR A 146 10.65 27.73 -0.67
CA THR A 146 11.03 27.94 -2.07
C THR A 146 10.23 29.16 -2.55
N SER A 147 10.92 30.20 -2.99
CA SER A 147 10.37 31.57 -3.04
C SER A 147 9.05 31.74 -3.80
N SER A 148 8.06 32.39 -3.15
CA SER A 148 6.90 33.01 -3.81
C SER A 148 6.68 34.49 -3.43
N SER A 149 7.58 35.19 -2.72
CA SER A 149 7.24 36.55 -2.25
C SER A 149 8.35 37.61 -2.16
N ALA A 150 9.50 37.45 -2.84
CA ALA A 150 10.53 38.51 -2.87
C ALA A 150 11.01 38.93 -4.28
N ALA A 151 10.48 38.31 -5.35
CA ALA A 151 10.84 38.61 -6.73
C ALA A 151 9.61 38.97 -7.59
N GLU A 152 8.69 39.78 -7.05
CA GLU A 152 7.56 40.32 -7.82
C GLU A 152 7.98 41.30 -8.93
N ALA A 153 9.27 41.65 -9.08
CA ALA A 153 9.69 42.76 -9.94
C ALA A 153 10.47 42.42 -11.22
N ALA A 154 10.99 41.19 -11.43
CA ALA A 154 11.84 40.97 -12.63
C ALA A 154 12.02 39.50 -13.03
N SER A 155 11.14 38.97 -13.89
CA SER A 155 11.51 38.17 -15.08
C SER A 155 10.39 37.23 -15.58
N GLY A 156 10.37 37.06 -16.90
CA GLY A 156 9.68 36.09 -17.78
C GLY A 156 8.62 35.12 -17.23
N LYS A 157 7.50 35.01 -17.96
CA LYS A 157 6.40 34.06 -17.73
C LYS A 157 6.80 32.58 -17.68
N ASP A 158 7.95 32.20 -18.25
CA ASP A 158 8.40 30.80 -18.28
C ASP A 158 9.17 30.38 -17.03
N GLN A 159 9.89 31.31 -16.36
CA GLN A 159 10.52 31.04 -15.06
C GLN A 159 9.51 31.05 -13.90
N LYS A 160 8.35 31.72 -14.08
CA LYS A 160 7.22 31.73 -13.12
C LYS A 160 6.65 30.34 -12.81
N LYS A 161 6.81 29.35 -13.70
CA LYS A 161 6.23 28.01 -13.54
C LYS A 161 7.13 27.06 -12.75
N ALA A 162 8.43 27.30 -12.72
CA ALA A 162 9.41 26.47 -12.01
C ALA A 162 9.50 26.79 -10.51
N LEU A 163 9.20 28.03 -10.11
CA LEU A 163 9.36 28.50 -8.72
C LEU A 163 8.32 27.95 -7.73
N ASN A 164 7.17 27.43 -8.20
CA ASN A 164 6.10 26.88 -7.35
C ASN A 164 6.02 25.34 -7.40
N LEU A 165 7.12 24.65 -7.76
CA LEU A 165 7.09 23.20 -7.95
C LEU A 165 7.35 22.40 -6.67
N TYR A 166 8.08 22.97 -5.72
CA TYR A 166 8.58 22.25 -4.54
C TYR A 166 8.03 22.85 -3.26
N GLU A 167 7.58 21.96 -2.37
CA GLU A 167 7.20 22.31 -1.01
C GLU A 167 8.25 21.77 -0.03
N ALA A 168 8.50 22.51 1.04
CA ALA A 168 9.68 22.31 1.89
C ALA A 168 9.30 22.01 3.35
N ALA A 169 9.99 21.06 3.96
CA ALA A 169 9.96 20.83 5.41
C ALA A 169 11.36 20.52 5.93
N SER A 170 11.64 20.89 7.17
CA SER A 170 12.94 20.62 7.79
C SER A 170 12.80 20.10 9.21
N ASP A 171 13.67 19.16 9.57
CA ASP A 171 13.87 18.66 10.92
C ASP A 171 15.34 18.22 11.10
N ARG A 172 15.90 18.38 12.30
CA ARG A 172 17.28 17.99 12.66
C ARG A 172 18.38 18.44 11.67
N GLY A 173 18.20 19.58 11.01
CA GLY A 173 19.14 20.10 10.01
C GLY A 173 19.01 19.46 8.62
N MET A 174 18.15 18.44 8.47
CA MET A 174 17.72 17.91 7.18
C MET A 174 16.61 18.80 6.62
N LEU A 175 16.70 19.11 5.33
CA LEU A 175 15.67 19.82 4.57
C LEU A 175 15.20 18.88 3.47
N LEU A 176 13.90 18.61 3.43
CA LEU A 176 13.28 17.86 2.36
C LEU A 176 12.45 18.79 1.48
N LEU A 177 12.67 18.72 0.18
CA LEU A 177 11.83 19.34 -0.84
C LEU A 177 11.05 18.25 -1.56
N LEU A 178 9.75 18.43 -1.72
CA LEU A 178 8.89 17.50 -2.45
C LEU A 178 8.27 18.20 -3.63
N ASN A 179 8.42 17.63 -4.83
CA ASN A 179 7.80 18.19 -6.02
C ASN A 179 6.29 17.90 -5.98
N THR A 180 5.47 18.94 -5.82
CA THR A 180 4.00 18.85 -5.70
C THR A 180 3.28 19.20 -7.00
N SER A 181 4.03 19.39 -8.10
CA SER A 181 3.43 19.70 -9.39
C SER A 181 2.58 18.55 -9.92
N LYS A 182 1.39 18.89 -10.41
CA LYS A 182 0.52 17.93 -11.08
C LYS A 182 1.06 17.71 -12.49
N CYS A 183 1.43 16.47 -12.78
CA CYS A 183 1.82 16.02 -14.11
C CYS A 183 0.78 15.01 -14.60
N ASP A 184 0.34 15.16 -15.85
CA ASP A 184 -0.71 14.31 -16.43
C ASP A 184 -0.30 12.82 -16.39
N ASP A 185 0.98 12.51 -16.59
CA ASP A 185 1.52 11.14 -16.49
C ASP A 185 1.37 10.53 -15.08
N LEU A 186 1.50 11.36 -14.03
CA LEU A 186 1.35 10.91 -12.63
C LEU A 186 -0.13 10.70 -12.27
N GLU A 187 -1.02 11.53 -12.82
CA GLU A 187 -2.46 11.34 -12.68
C GLU A 187 -2.92 10.08 -13.41
N GLU A 188 -2.44 9.82 -14.63
CA GLU A 188 -2.73 8.57 -15.35
C GLU A 188 -2.25 7.34 -14.58
N GLU A 189 -1.06 7.40 -13.99
CA GLU A 189 -0.53 6.33 -13.13
C GLU A 189 -1.37 6.13 -11.87
N ARG A 190 -1.81 7.21 -11.21
CA ARG A 190 -2.74 7.15 -10.08
C ARG A 190 -4.04 6.45 -10.49
N LEU A 191 -4.64 6.87 -11.61
CA LEU A 191 -5.86 6.27 -12.15
C LEU A 191 -5.68 4.78 -12.43
N ALA A 192 -4.57 4.37 -13.05
CA ALA A 192 -4.27 2.97 -13.32
C ALA A 192 -4.16 2.14 -12.03
N ARG A 193 -3.48 2.64 -10.98
CA ARG A 193 -3.39 1.95 -9.68
C ARG A 193 -4.74 1.85 -8.98
N GLU A 194 -5.56 2.89 -9.04
CA GLU A 194 -6.92 2.85 -8.50
C GLU A 194 -7.79 1.84 -9.25
N LEU A 195 -7.67 1.80 -10.57
CA LEU A 195 -8.38 0.86 -11.43
C LEU A 195 -8.01 -0.59 -11.11
N ILE A 196 -6.72 -0.91 -10.96
CA ILE A 196 -6.25 -2.23 -10.50
C ILE A 196 -6.90 -2.59 -9.16
N ASN A 197 -6.93 -1.64 -8.21
CA ASN A 197 -7.57 -1.85 -6.92
C ASN A 197 -9.07 -2.13 -7.06
N ARG A 198 -9.79 -1.44 -7.95
CA ARG A 198 -11.21 -1.70 -8.23
C ARG A 198 -11.40 -3.11 -8.80
N ILE A 199 -10.65 -3.47 -9.84
CA ILE A 199 -10.70 -4.79 -10.49
C ILE A 199 -10.46 -5.90 -9.47
N GLN A 200 -9.43 -5.79 -8.63
CA GLN A 200 -9.11 -6.79 -7.62
C GLN A 200 -10.19 -6.91 -6.53
N ARG A 201 -10.92 -5.82 -6.21
CA ARG A 201 -12.06 -5.87 -5.29
C ARG A 201 -13.26 -6.55 -5.95
N THR A 202 -13.59 -6.18 -7.19
CA THR A 202 -14.67 -6.80 -7.97
C THR A 202 -14.45 -8.30 -8.15
N ARG A 203 -13.20 -8.70 -8.42
CA ARG A 203 -12.81 -10.12 -8.50
C ARG A 203 -13.05 -10.88 -7.20
N ARG A 204 -12.65 -10.30 -6.07
CA ARG A 204 -12.88 -10.89 -4.72
C ARG A 204 -14.37 -10.99 -4.41
N LYS A 205 -15.16 -9.97 -4.77
CA LYS A 205 -16.63 -9.96 -4.61
C LYS A 205 -17.31 -11.07 -5.42
N ALA A 206 -16.76 -11.39 -6.59
CA ALA A 206 -17.21 -12.51 -7.42
C ALA A 206 -16.69 -13.89 -6.98
N ASN A 207 -15.93 -13.98 -5.88
CA ASN A 207 -15.31 -15.21 -5.38
C ASN A 207 -14.43 -15.94 -6.43
N LEU A 208 -13.78 -15.17 -7.31
CA LEU A 208 -12.90 -15.71 -8.36
C LEU A 208 -11.47 -15.91 -7.85
N VAL A 209 -10.87 -17.05 -8.17
CA VAL A 209 -9.50 -17.39 -7.75
C VAL A 209 -8.46 -16.81 -8.74
N PRO A 210 -7.31 -16.28 -8.26
CA PRO A 210 -6.00 -16.15 -8.90
C PRO A 210 -5.84 -16.48 -10.38
N GLU A 211 -5.95 -17.78 -10.63
CA GLU A 211 -5.54 -18.46 -11.83
C GLU A 211 -6.68 -18.60 -12.84
N GLN A 212 -7.92 -18.28 -12.44
CA GLN A 212 -9.07 -18.41 -13.32
C GLN A 212 -8.96 -17.44 -14.51
N PRO A 213 -9.08 -17.96 -15.75
CA PRO A 213 -8.98 -17.13 -16.95
C PRO A 213 -10.24 -16.26 -17.06
N ILE A 214 -10.05 -14.95 -16.99
CA ILE A 214 -11.12 -13.96 -17.06
C ILE A 214 -10.77 -12.86 -18.06
N ALA A 215 -11.79 -12.22 -18.61
CA ALA A 215 -11.63 -11.01 -19.40
C ALA A 215 -12.31 -9.86 -18.66
N ILE A 216 -11.65 -8.71 -18.62
CA ILE A 216 -12.12 -7.55 -17.86
C ILE A 216 -12.44 -6.44 -18.85
N ALA A 217 -13.66 -5.92 -18.76
CA ALA A 217 -14.08 -4.73 -19.50
C ALA A 217 -14.36 -3.58 -18.53
N ILE A 218 -13.82 -2.42 -18.84
CA ILE A 218 -14.09 -1.18 -18.13
C ILE A 218 -14.98 -0.32 -19.00
N LYS A 219 -16.17 -0.03 -18.52
CA LYS A 219 -17.10 0.86 -19.18
C LYS A 219 -17.07 2.24 -18.51
N THR A 220 -16.72 3.28 -19.25
CA THR A 220 -16.65 4.65 -18.72
C THR A 220 -16.80 5.69 -19.84
N ASP A 221 -17.34 6.86 -19.50
CA ASP A 221 -17.39 8.03 -20.40
C ASP A 221 -16.24 9.00 -20.17
N SER A 222 -15.41 8.78 -19.15
CA SER A 222 -14.25 9.64 -18.87
C SER A 222 -13.13 9.39 -19.87
N SER A 223 -12.68 10.47 -20.51
CA SER A 223 -11.52 10.46 -21.40
C SER A 223 -10.22 10.14 -20.67
N GLU A 224 -10.11 10.52 -19.41
CA GLU A 224 -8.92 10.36 -18.56
C GLU A 224 -8.76 8.92 -18.11
N VAL A 225 -9.85 8.27 -17.67
CA VAL A 225 -9.82 6.84 -17.34
C VAL A 225 -9.53 6.02 -18.60
N LYS A 226 -10.08 6.41 -19.75
CA LYS A 226 -9.79 5.76 -21.03
C LYS A 226 -8.30 5.90 -21.41
N SER A 227 -7.77 7.12 -21.40
CA SER A 227 -6.35 7.40 -21.68
C SER A 227 -5.42 6.62 -20.75
N ALA A 228 -5.69 6.65 -19.44
CA ALA A 228 -4.90 5.94 -18.44
C ALA A 228 -4.93 4.41 -18.67
N THR A 229 -6.10 3.85 -19.00
CA THR A 229 -6.24 2.40 -19.26
C THR A 229 -5.51 1.97 -20.52
N GLU A 230 -5.54 2.79 -21.58
CA GLU A 230 -4.88 2.50 -22.86
C GLU A 230 -3.34 2.64 -22.74
N LYS A 231 -2.86 3.78 -22.21
CA LYS A 231 -1.42 4.07 -22.09
C LYS A 231 -0.70 3.16 -21.10
N LEU A 232 -1.34 2.82 -19.97
CA LEU A 232 -0.77 1.97 -18.93
C LEU A 232 -1.37 0.55 -18.94
N SER A 233 -1.88 0.11 -20.10
CA SER A 233 -2.45 -1.22 -20.30
C SER A 233 -1.46 -2.32 -19.88
N ASP A 234 -0.18 -2.21 -20.25
CA ASP A 234 0.86 -3.17 -19.88
C ASP A 234 1.03 -3.30 -18.37
N LEU A 235 1.05 -2.17 -17.64
CA LEU A 235 1.17 -2.15 -16.18
C LEU A 235 -0.03 -2.82 -15.51
N ILE A 236 -1.24 -2.54 -16.02
CA ILE A 236 -2.48 -3.14 -15.50
C ILE A 236 -2.50 -4.64 -15.79
N GLN A 237 -2.20 -5.05 -17.02
CA GLN A 237 -2.19 -6.45 -17.43
C GLN A 237 -1.12 -7.25 -16.70
N LEU A 238 0.08 -6.71 -16.49
CA LEU A 238 1.14 -7.38 -15.74
C LEU A 238 0.73 -7.62 -14.27
N THR A 239 0.03 -6.65 -13.67
CA THR A 239 -0.41 -6.72 -12.27
C THR A 239 -1.61 -7.64 -12.09
N VAL A 240 -2.59 -7.58 -12.99
CA VAL A 240 -3.83 -8.37 -12.90
C VAL A 240 -3.66 -9.76 -13.53
N LYS A 241 -2.67 -9.94 -14.41
CA LYS A 241 -2.37 -11.14 -15.21
C LYS A 241 -3.54 -11.59 -16.10
N GLN A 242 -4.37 -10.64 -16.53
CA GLN A 242 -5.57 -10.90 -17.34
C GLN A 242 -5.74 -9.79 -18.38
N PRO A 243 -6.34 -10.08 -19.55
CA PRO A 243 -6.59 -9.10 -20.59
C PRO A 243 -7.64 -8.10 -20.11
N ILE A 244 -7.43 -6.85 -20.53
CA ILE A 244 -8.29 -5.73 -20.18
C ILE A 244 -8.64 -4.93 -21.43
N CYS A 245 -9.89 -4.49 -21.50
CA CYS A 245 -10.36 -3.56 -22.51
C CYS A 245 -11.15 -2.42 -21.86
N VAL A 246 -11.18 -1.29 -22.55
CA VAL A 246 -11.99 -0.13 -22.16
C VAL A 246 -13.00 0.17 -23.26
N CYS A 247 -14.23 0.49 -22.87
CA CYS A 247 -15.31 0.83 -23.78
C CYS A 247 -16.11 2.02 -23.25
N THR A 248 -16.72 2.77 -24.16
CA THR A 248 -17.59 3.92 -23.84
C THR A 248 -19.01 3.48 -23.52
N CYS A 249 -19.87 4.37 -22.99
CA CYS A 249 -21.25 3.98 -22.69
C CYS A 249 -22.10 3.59 -23.91
N GLN A 250 -21.69 4.02 -25.10
CA GLN A 250 -22.34 3.73 -26.37
C GLN A 250 -21.96 2.37 -26.96
N GLU A 251 -20.84 1.80 -26.53
CA GLU A 251 -20.33 0.52 -27.02
C GLU A 251 -20.87 -0.64 -26.18
N ASP A 252 -21.09 -1.78 -26.84
CA ASP A 252 -21.44 -3.03 -26.16
C ASP A 252 -20.16 -3.65 -25.56
N PRO A 253 -20.03 -3.75 -24.23
CA PRO A 253 -18.80 -4.22 -23.59
C PRO A 253 -18.42 -5.64 -24.01
N LEU A 254 -19.41 -6.51 -24.28
CA LEU A 254 -19.15 -7.89 -24.68
C LEU A 254 -18.40 -7.92 -26.03
N GLN A 255 -18.90 -7.17 -27.03
CA GLN A 255 -18.31 -7.12 -28.37
C GLN A 255 -16.90 -6.52 -28.36
N VAL A 256 -16.67 -5.50 -27.52
CA VAL A 256 -15.32 -4.91 -27.37
C VAL A 256 -14.38 -5.92 -26.73
N THR A 257 -14.83 -6.63 -25.70
CA THR A 257 -14.02 -7.66 -25.03
C THR A 257 -13.66 -8.79 -25.98
N GLU A 258 -14.61 -9.24 -26.81
CA GLU A 258 -14.37 -10.30 -27.82
C GLU A 258 -13.31 -9.91 -28.85
N LYS A 259 -13.18 -8.62 -29.17
CA LYS A 259 -12.12 -8.13 -30.07
C LYS A 259 -10.75 -8.05 -29.39
N CYS A 260 -10.74 -7.82 -28.09
CA CYS A 260 -9.50 -7.66 -27.31
C CYS A 260 -8.91 -9.00 -26.85
N VAL A 261 -9.66 -10.10 -26.94
CA VAL A 261 -9.26 -11.42 -26.44
C VAL A 261 -9.26 -12.43 -27.58
N THR A 262 -8.21 -13.24 -27.67
CA THR A 262 -8.10 -14.29 -28.71
C THR A 262 -8.98 -15.52 -28.43
N ASP A 263 -9.34 -15.73 -27.17
CA ASP A 263 -10.17 -16.85 -26.72
C ASP A 263 -11.65 -16.52 -26.73
N SER A 264 -12.49 -17.56 -26.87
CA SER A 264 -13.93 -17.39 -26.74
C SER A 264 -14.35 -16.94 -25.34
N ILE A 265 -15.19 -15.92 -25.29
CA ILE A 265 -15.74 -15.38 -24.05
C ILE A 265 -16.95 -16.22 -23.62
N GLY A 266 -17.00 -16.52 -22.32
CA GLY A 266 -18.08 -17.25 -21.65
C GLY A 266 -19.13 -16.30 -21.08
N GLY A 267 -19.83 -16.77 -20.04
CA GLY A 267 -20.84 -15.97 -19.36
C GLY A 267 -20.25 -14.76 -18.61
N GLN A 268 -21.06 -13.70 -18.50
CA GLN A 268 -20.80 -12.57 -17.62
C GLN A 268 -20.84 -13.04 -16.16
N VAL A 269 -19.78 -12.75 -15.40
CA VAL A 269 -19.63 -13.17 -14.01
C VAL A 269 -20.22 -12.13 -13.06
N ILE A 270 -19.75 -10.89 -13.19
CA ILE A 270 -20.16 -9.79 -12.32
C ILE A 270 -20.08 -8.48 -13.10
N VAL A 271 -21.00 -7.59 -12.77
CA VAL A 271 -20.99 -6.18 -13.18
C VAL A 271 -21.01 -5.37 -11.89
N GLU A 272 -20.03 -4.50 -11.72
CA GLU A 272 -19.94 -3.64 -10.55
C GLU A 272 -19.75 -2.19 -10.99
N GLU A 273 -20.72 -1.35 -10.61
CA GLU A 273 -20.60 0.10 -10.70
C GLU A 273 -19.70 0.61 -9.57
N THR A 274 -18.71 1.42 -9.93
CA THR A 274 -17.74 1.97 -8.99
C THR A 274 -17.28 3.35 -9.44
N SER A 275 -16.52 4.03 -8.58
CA SER A 275 -16.00 5.36 -8.89
C SER A 275 -14.55 5.52 -8.47
N ILE A 276 -13.84 6.30 -9.28
CA ILE A 276 -12.52 6.85 -9.00
C ILE A 276 -12.73 8.36 -9.07
N THR A 277 -13.03 8.99 -7.92
CA THR A 277 -13.47 10.40 -7.86
C THR A 277 -12.60 11.30 -8.75
N PRO A 278 -13.21 12.10 -9.65
CA PRO A 278 -14.65 12.34 -9.87
C PRO A 278 -15.33 11.40 -10.89
N TYR A 279 -14.64 10.39 -11.41
CA TYR A 279 -15.07 9.58 -12.53
C TYR A 279 -15.89 8.36 -12.10
N GLU A 280 -17.01 8.16 -12.78
CA GLU A 280 -17.83 6.94 -12.67
C GLU A 280 -17.42 5.92 -13.73
N LEU A 281 -17.38 4.65 -13.34
CA LEU A 281 -17.04 3.55 -14.23
C LEU A 281 -17.69 2.25 -13.79
N GLN A 282 -17.85 1.34 -14.73
CA GLN A 282 -18.39 0.01 -14.48
C GLN A 282 -17.34 -1.03 -14.83
N VAL A 283 -17.01 -1.88 -13.85
CA VAL A 283 -16.10 -3.01 -14.03
C VAL A 283 -16.92 -4.25 -14.32
N ILE A 284 -16.67 -4.87 -15.47
CA ILE A 284 -17.37 -6.05 -15.94
C ILE A 284 -16.35 -7.17 -16.09
N ILE A 285 -16.66 -8.34 -15.52
CA ILE A 285 -15.80 -9.51 -15.62
C ILE A 285 -16.54 -10.62 -16.34
N TYR A 286 -15.92 -11.18 -17.37
CA TYR A 286 -16.39 -12.34 -18.12
C TYR A 286 -15.48 -13.54 -17.89
N HIS A 287 -16.05 -14.75 -17.93
CA HIS A 287 -15.23 -15.96 -18.03
C HIS A 287 -14.57 -16.04 -19.40
N ARG A 288 -13.33 -16.54 -19.47
CA ARG A 288 -12.71 -16.96 -20.72
C ARG A 288 -12.75 -18.48 -20.82
N LYS A 289 -13.21 -19.01 -21.95
CA LYS A 289 -13.09 -20.42 -22.27
C LYS A 289 -11.76 -20.60 -22.99
N GLY A 290 -10.75 -21.09 -22.28
CA GLY A 290 -9.43 -21.34 -22.87
C GLY A 290 -9.55 -22.36 -24.01
N ALA A 291 -8.83 -22.11 -25.11
CA ALA A 291 -8.65 -23.08 -26.18
C ALA A 291 -7.67 -24.19 -25.75
N THR A 292 -8.03 -25.00 -24.76
CA THR A 292 -7.38 -26.30 -24.49
C THR A 292 -8.37 -27.31 -23.91
N SER A 293 -8.42 -28.48 -24.59
CA SER A 293 -9.21 -29.70 -24.34
C SER A 293 -10.74 -29.63 -24.43
N SER A 294 -11.22 -30.10 -25.59
CA SER A 294 -12.36 -31.00 -25.82
C SER A 294 -13.37 -31.20 -24.68
N SER A 295 -14.64 -31.03 -25.05
CA SER A 295 -15.81 -31.59 -24.35
C SER A 295 -15.54 -32.97 -23.75
N LEU A 296 -15.74 -33.10 -22.43
CA LEU A 296 -16.15 -34.33 -21.76
C LEU A 296 -16.56 -33.97 -20.32
N ASP A 297 -17.87 -33.98 -20.11
CA ASP A 297 -18.61 -34.39 -18.91
C ASP A 297 -18.16 -33.89 -17.51
N MET A 298 -19.03 -33.05 -16.95
CA MET A 298 -19.28 -32.97 -15.52
C MET A 298 -19.63 -34.37 -14.98
N HIS A 299 -18.67 -35.09 -14.41
CA HIS A 299 -18.77 -35.85 -13.15
C HIS A 299 -17.55 -36.77 -13.00
N SER A 300 -16.98 -36.75 -11.79
CA SER A 300 -16.00 -37.72 -11.25
C SER A 300 -14.71 -37.91 -12.05
N ARG A 301 -13.60 -37.38 -11.54
CA ARG A 301 -12.27 -38.03 -11.68
C ARG A 301 -11.37 -37.60 -10.53
N VAL A 302 -11.05 -38.57 -9.68
CA VAL A 302 -9.98 -38.53 -8.68
C VAL A 302 -8.67 -38.79 -9.45
N PRO A 303 -7.61 -37.98 -9.29
CA PRO A 303 -6.35 -38.24 -9.95
C PRO A 303 -5.54 -39.29 -9.17
N THR A 304 -5.19 -40.39 -9.84
CA THR A 304 -4.14 -41.33 -9.44
C THR A 304 -2.80 -40.84 -9.99
N PHE A 305 -1.76 -40.85 -9.15
CA PHE A 305 -0.40 -40.42 -9.48
C PHE A 305 0.44 -41.63 -9.93
N ASP A 306 1.24 -41.47 -10.99
CA ASP A 306 2.22 -42.45 -11.48
C ASP A 306 3.60 -41.76 -11.55
N GLU A 307 4.64 -42.43 -11.06
CA GLU A 307 6.00 -41.87 -10.86
C GLU A 307 6.92 -42.11 -12.08
N GLY A 308 7.76 -41.14 -12.43
CA GLY A 308 8.81 -41.34 -13.44
C GLY A 308 9.78 -40.16 -13.61
N HIS A 309 11.05 -40.40 -13.25
CA HIS A 309 12.27 -39.57 -13.32
C HIS A 309 12.58 -38.99 -14.73
N GLY A 310 13.45 -37.99 -15.00
CA GLY A 310 14.46 -37.21 -14.27
C GLY A 310 15.42 -36.51 -15.28
N HIS A 311 16.23 -35.54 -14.80
CA HIS A 311 17.42 -34.87 -15.42
C HIS A 311 17.21 -33.81 -16.52
N ALA A 312 17.91 -32.66 -16.63
CA ALA A 312 18.99 -32.00 -15.86
C ALA A 312 19.07 -30.48 -16.20
N ALA A 313 19.70 -29.68 -15.33
CA ALA A 313 19.80 -28.21 -15.27
C ALA A 313 20.79 -27.56 -16.31
N PRO A 314 20.97 -26.21 -16.44
CA PRO A 314 21.50 -25.34 -15.37
C PRO A 314 20.96 -23.88 -15.25
N HIS A 315 21.05 -23.37 -14.02
CA HIS A 315 21.30 -22.00 -13.55
C HIS A 315 20.54 -20.80 -14.15
N LEU A 316 19.55 -20.32 -13.40
CA LEU A 316 19.34 -18.90 -13.02
C LEU A 316 18.52 -18.92 -11.72
N VAL A 317 19.01 -18.23 -10.68
CA VAL A 317 18.44 -18.21 -9.32
C VAL A 317 17.10 -17.47 -9.33
N PRO A 318 15.96 -18.10 -8.96
CA PRO A 318 14.71 -17.40 -8.74
C PRO A 318 14.38 -17.25 -7.26
N LEU A 319 13.75 -16.12 -7.00
CA LEU A 319 13.29 -15.58 -5.75
C LEU A 319 11.98 -16.30 -5.33
N TRP A 320 12.07 -17.08 -4.25
CA TRP A 320 10.98 -17.62 -3.41
C TRP A 320 9.93 -18.54 -4.07
N ASP A 321 10.18 -19.85 -3.91
CA ASP A 321 9.22 -20.96 -4.02
C ASP A 321 7.94 -20.71 -3.21
N PHE A 322 6.81 -20.57 -3.90
CA PHE A 322 5.47 -20.51 -3.29
C PHE A 322 4.66 -21.81 -3.48
N GLU A 323 5.32 -22.92 -3.83
CA GLU A 323 4.67 -24.24 -3.99
C GLU A 323 4.91 -25.23 -2.84
N GLU A 324 5.68 -24.88 -1.80
CA GLU A 324 5.91 -25.78 -0.66
C GLU A 324 5.21 -25.38 0.66
N ALA A 325 4.39 -24.32 0.66
CA ALA A 325 3.88 -23.73 1.90
C ALA A 325 2.39 -23.96 2.22
N VAL A 326 1.62 -24.66 1.38
CA VAL A 326 0.19 -24.95 1.68
C VAL A 326 -0.06 -26.40 2.14
N SER A 327 0.95 -27.27 2.15
CA SER A 327 0.81 -28.65 2.65
C SER A 327 1.96 -29.13 3.55
N LYS A 328 2.44 -28.26 4.46
CA LYS A 328 3.38 -28.64 5.53
C LYS A 328 3.05 -28.00 6.90
N LYS A 329 1.77 -27.73 7.18
CA LYS A 329 1.27 -27.78 8.57
C LYS A 329 0.55 -29.11 8.74
N ALA A 330 1.10 -29.99 9.57
CA ALA A 330 0.53 -31.29 9.89
C ALA A 330 -0.77 -31.10 10.70
N CYS A 331 -1.87 -30.82 10.00
CA CYS A 331 -3.19 -30.52 10.56
C CYS A 331 -4.10 -31.76 10.58
N ALA A 332 -5.08 -31.75 11.48
CA ALA A 332 -6.14 -32.74 11.50
C ALA A 332 -6.90 -32.72 10.16
N HIS A 333 -7.12 -33.88 9.56
CA HIS A 333 -7.93 -34.01 8.35
C HIS A 333 -9.39 -34.02 8.77
N VAL A 334 -10.09 -32.94 8.44
CA VAL A 334 -11.54 -32.83 8.64
C VAL A 334 -12.21 -33.20 7.34
N LYS A 335 -12.73 -34.43 7.25
CA LYS A 335 -13.43 -34.90 6.05
C LYS A 335 -14.92 -34.75 6.25
N VAL A 336 -15.57 -34.00 5.37
CA VAL A 336 -16.98 -33.67 5.53
C VAL A 336 -17.80 -34.18 4.36
N VAL A 337 -18.88 -34.90 4.68
CA VAL A 337 -19.80 -35.47 3.69
C VAL A 337 -21.13 -34.73 3.80
N HIS A 338 -21.45 -33.94 2.77
CA HIS A 338 -22.73 -33.21 2.71
C HIS A 338 -23.76 -34.03 1.92
N GLN A 339 -24.91 -34.33 2.54
CA GLN A 339 -26.05 -35.00 1.89
C GLN A 339 -27.34 -34.17 2.04
N GLY A 340 -27.47 -33.09 1.26
CA GLY A 340 -28.73 -32.33 1.15
C GLY A 340 -29.16 -31.63 2.46
N ARG A 341 -30.47 -31.52 2.72
CA ARG A 341 -31.06 -30.84 3.90
C ARG A 341 -30.84 -31.58 5.25
N LYS A 342 -29.87 -32.48 5.34
CA LYS A 342 -29.57 -33.31 6.52
C LYS A 342 -28.35 -32.76 7.30
N PRO A 343 -28.17 -33.13 8.57
CA PRO A 343 -27.00 -32.75 9.36
C PRO A 343 -25.69 -33.12 8.64
N VAL A 344 -24.67 -32.29 8.83
CA VAL A 344 -23.38 -32.42 8.16
C VAL A 344 -22.49 -33.36 8.97
N LEU A 345 -21.99 -34.43 8.34
CA LEU A 345 -21.10 -35.39 9.00
C LEU A 345 -19.66 -34.93 8.88
N VAL A 346 -19.02 -34.69 10.02
CA VAL A 346 -17.64 -34.21 10.17
C VAL A 346 -16.81 -35.35 10.75
N LEU A 347 -15.89 -35.92 9.97
CA LEU A 347 -14.92 -36.90 10.46
C LEU A 347 -13.66 -36.17 10.90
N LEU A 348 -13.17 -36.47 12.11
CA LEU A 348 -11.92 -35.93 12.64
C LEU A 348 -10.82 -36.97 12.62
N GLU A 349 -9.76 -36.71 11.88
CA GLU A 349 -8.55 -37.55 11.89
C GLU A 349 -7.31 -36.71 12.22
N ASN A 350 -6.61 -37.05 13.30
CA ASN A 350 -5.34 -36.47 13.73
C ASN A 350 -4.25 -37.56 13.72
N PRO A 351 -3.72 -37.90 12.54
CA PRO A 351 -2.79 -39.04 12.37
C PRO A 351 -1.41 -38.83 13.01
N LYS A 352 -1.05 -37.59 13.39
CA LYS A 352 0.28 -37.24 13.93
C LYS A 352 0.25 -36.74 15.38
N ASN A 353 -0.90 -36.83 16.06
CA ASN A 353 -1.10 -36.41 17.45
C ASN A 353 -0.65 -34.97 17.76
N ASN A 354 -0.85 -34.05 16.80
CA ASN A 354 -0.46 -32.65 16.94
C ASN A 354 -1.50 -31.83 17.71
N ARG A 355 -1.03 -30.79 18.42
CA ARG A 355 -1.82 -29.95 19.36
C ARG A 355 -2.61 -28.81 18.70
N LEU A 356 -3.06 -28.98 17.45
CA LEU A 356 -3.58 -27.86 16.65
C LEU A 356 -5.02 -27.44 16.98
N ILE A 357 -5.81 -28.30 17.63
CA ILE A 357 -7.18 -27.99 18.05
C ILE A 357 -7.22 -28.07 19.57
N THR A 358 -7.39 -26.92 20.21
CA THR A 358 -7.34 -26.80 21.68
C THR A 358 -8.69 -26.87 22.36
N ASP A 359 -9.75 -26.43 21.68
CA ASP A 359 -11.12 -26.44 22.18
C ASP A 359 -12.16 -26.60 21.05
N VAL A 360 -13.44 -26.62 21.42
CA VAL A 360 -14.58 -26.72 20.49
C VAL A 360 -14.68 -25.50 19.57
N ASN A 361 -14.26 -24.31 20.02
CA ASN A 361 -14.36 -23.07 19.23
C ASN A 361 -13.35 -23.05 18.09
N ASP A 362 -12.15 -23.55 18.31
CA ASP A 362 -11.13 -23.73 17.28
C ASP A 362 -11.58 -24.77 16.26
N LEU A 363 -12.20 -25.87 16.72
CA LEU A 363 -12.78 -26.88 15.82
C LEU A 363 -13.92 -26.30 14.96
N LEU A 364 -14.84 -25.53 15.56
CA LEU A 364 -15.91 -24.83 14.83
C LEU A 364 -15.35 -23.82 13.83
N ARG A 365 -14.22 -23.16 14.14
CA ARG A 365 -13.56 -22.22 13.24
C ARG A 365 -13.02 -22.91 11.99
N GLU A 366 -12.36 -24.05 12.16
CA GLU A 366 -11.86 -24.86 11.05
C GLU A 366 -13.01 -25.41 10.19
N VAL A 367 -14.07 -25.94 10.81
CA VAL A 367 -15.26 -26.41 10.08
C VAL A 367 -15.93 -25.26 9.31
N ARG A 368 -16.06 -24.07 9.90
CA ARG A 368 -16.60 -22.89 9.21
C ARG A 368 -15.73 -22.46 8.03
N ALA A 369 -14.41 -22.46 8.21
CA ALA A 369 -13.47 -22.11 7.15
C ALA A 369 -13.61 -23.04 5.93
N LEU A 370 -13.78 -24.35 6.17
CA LEU A 370 -13.98 -25.34 5.10
C LEU A 370 -15.26 -25.14 4.28
N PHE A 371 -16.34 -24.63 4.91
CA PHE A 371 -17.64 -24.42 4.26
C PHE A 371 -17.94 -22.97 3.89
N GLY A 372 -17.04 -22.03 4.20
CA GLY A 372 -17.26 -20.60 4.00
C GLY A 372 -18.42 -20.03 4.83
N TRP A 373 -18.73 -20.65 5.98
CA TRP A 373 -19.81 -20.18 6.85
C TRP A 373 -19.40 -18.93 7.64
N GLN A 374 -20.32 -17.96 7.72
CA GLN A 374 -20.14 -16.73 8.50
C GLN A 374 -20.06 -17.05 10.00
N GLN A 375 -19.30 -16.25 10.76
CA GLN A 375 -19.10 -16.46 12.21
C GLN A 375 -20.41 -16.45 13.01
N CYS A 376 -21.46 -15.78 12.51
CA CYS A 376 -22.77 -15.69 13.15
C CYS A 376 -23.67 -16.93 12.93
N ALA A 377 -23.23 -17.94 12.19
CA ALA A 377 -23.97 -19.19 12.04
C ALA A 377 -23.94 -19.96 13.36
N GLY A 378 -25.12 -20.26 13.92
CA GLY A 378 -25.33 -21.01 15.16
C GLY A 378 -25.01 -22.49 15.03
N LEU A 379 -23.75 -22.79 14.70
CA LEU A 379 -23.22 -24.13 14.47
C LEU A 379 -22.97 -24.84 15.79
N GLN A 380 -23.51 -26.05 15.94
CA GLN A 380 -23.25 -26.91 17.10
C GLN A 380 -22.75 -28.28 16.65
N LEU A 381 -21.77 -28.82 17.38
CA LEU A 381 -21.21 -30.15 17.14
C LEU A 381 -21.78 -31.15 18.13
N PHE A 382 -22.07 -32.35 17.65
CA PHE A 382 -22.61 -33.47 18.42
C PHE A 382 -21.76 -34.71 18.12
N GLU A 383 -21.61 -35.61 19.09
CA GLU A 383 -21.10 -36.95 18.80
C GLU A 383 -22.10 -37.71 17.92
N GLN A 384 -21.64 -38.61 17.03
CA GLN A 384 -22.52 -39.29 16.07
C GLN A 384 -23.76 -39.94 16.70
N ASN A 385 -23.62 -40.46 17.92
CA ASN A 385 -24.69 -41.12 18.69
C ASN A 385 -25.19 -40.31 19.89
N GLY A 386 -24.67 -39.09 20.09
CA GLY A 386 -25.02 -38.21 21.20
C GLY A 386 -26.23 -37.33 20.88
N SER A 387 -27.06 -37.07 21.89
CA SER A 387 -28.22 -36.16 21.78
C SER A 387 -27.95 -34.75 22.31
N ALA A 388 -26.86 -34.56 23.05
CA ALA A 388 -26.44 -33.28 23.62
C ALA A 388 -25.29 -32.65 22.81
N PRO A 389 -25.25 -31.32 22.67
CA PRO A 389 -24.15 -30.63 22.01
C PRO A 389 -22.86 -30.83 22.81
N LEU A 390 -21.72 -30.84 22.10
CA LEU A 390 -20.40 -30.89 22.69
C LEU A 390 -20.06 -29.51 23.27
N ASP A 391 -20.15 -29.40 24.59
CA ASP A 391 -19.80 -28.18 25.32
C ASP A 391 -18.43 -28.34 26.00
N ASN A 392 -17.50 -27.41 25.74
CA ASN A 392 -16.19 -27.27 26.40
C ASN A 392 -15.39 -28.57 26.58
N LEU A 393 -14.86 -29.10 25.48
CA LEU A 393 -13.91 -30.22 25.51
C LEU A 393 -12.53 -29.79 26.02
N ASN A 394 -12.02 -30.47 27.04
CA ASN A 394 -10.63 -30.33 27.49
C ASN A 394 -9.67 -31.07 26.56
N GLN A 395 -8.39 -30.68 26.53
CA GLN A 395 -7.34 -31.31 25.70
C GLN A 395 -7.39 -32.86 25.62
N PRO A 396 -7.48 -33.62 26.74
CA PRO A 396 -7.55 -35.09 26.66
C PRO A 396 -8.81 -35.60 25.95
N ASN A 397 -9.93 -34.87 26.04
CA ASN A 397 -11.19 -35.25 25.39
C ASN A 397 -11.14 -34.98 23.89
N VAL A 398 -10.42 -33.94 23.45
CA VAL A 398 -10.21 -33.65 22.02
C VAL A 398 -9.37 -34.77 21.37
N PHE A 399 -8.37 -35.30 22.07
CA PHE A 399 -7.60 -36.46 21.58
C PHE A 399 -8.42 -37.75 21.55
N ALA A 400 -9.38 -37.92 22.46
CA ALA A 400 -10.26 -39.09 22.47
C ALA A 400 -11.24 -39.12 21.26
N LEU A 401 -11.54 -37.97 20.67
CA LEU A 401 -12.37 -37.84 19.46
C LEU A 401 -11.58 -38.06 18.15
N ASN A 402 -10.29 -38.35 18.24
CA ASN A 402 -9.45 -38.62 17.10
C ASN A 402 -9.85 -39.96 16.43
N GLY A 403 -10.26 -39.90 15.16
CA GLY A 403 -10.84 -41.02 14.41
C GLY A 403 -12.34 -41.19 14.60
N SER A 404 -13.01 -40.27 15.31
CA SER A 404 -14.47 -40.30 15.53
C SER A 404 -15.23 -39.46 14.52
N THR A 405 -16.47 -39.86 14.23
CA THR A 405 -17.40 -39.08 13.41
C THR A 405 -18.26 -38.19 14.30
N LEU A 406 -18.39 -36.92 13.94
CA LEU A 406 -19.22 -35.93 14.60
C LEU A 406 -20.34 -35.47 13.65
N ASN A 407 -21.47 -35.07 14.23
CA ASN A 407 -22.56 -34.40 13.53
C ASN A 407 -22.47 -32.89 13.77
N ALA A 408 -22.58 -32.09 12.72
CA ALA A 408 -22.72 -30.64 12.80
C ALA A 408 -24.15 -30.26 12.39
N LYS A 409 -24.82 -29.49 13.24
CA LYS A 409 -26.19 -29.01 13.05
C LYS A 409 -26.24 -27.49 12.98
#